data_AF-A0A1X2G9N0-F1
#
_entry.id   AF-A0A1X2G9N0-F1
#
_cell.length_a   1.000
_cell.length_b   1.000
_cell.length_c   1.000
_cell.angle_alpha   90.00
_cell.angle_beta   90.00
_cell.angle_gamma   90.00
#
_symmetry.space_group_name_H-M   'P 1'
#
loop_
_entity.id
_entity.type
_entity.pdbx_description
1 polymer ?
#
loop_
_entity_poly.entity_id
_entity_poly.type
_entity_poly.pdbx_seq_one_letter_code
_entity_poly.pdbx_strand_id
1 'polypeptide(L)'
;HLLFACPFKFTTRKEAWPRAFSSPPTTSPADLTNCWAQQDWPHPSSHLELVPPSLLFSSFILGIWRAHWDIVYRQVPFTASLASARITKIIDALQAETAL
;
A
#
# COMPACT_ATOMS: atom_id res chain seq x y z
N HIS A 1 -16.56 1.47 -1.35
CA HIS A 1 -16.75 2.02 0.00
C HIS A 1 -15.77 1.47 1.05
N LEU A 2 -15.42 0.17 1.03
CA LEU A 2 -14.66 -0.47 2.12
C LEU A 2 -13.18 -0.01 2.26
N LEU A 3 -12.47 0.23 1.15
CA LEU A 3 -11.12 0.81 1.14
C LEU A 3 -11.05 2.21 1.77
N PHE A 4 -12.16 2.96 1.72
CA PHE A 4 -12.27 4.29 2.31
C PHE A 4 -12.83 4.27 3.73
N ALA A 5 -13.50 3.19 4.14
CA ALA A 5 -14.05 3.02 5.48
C ALA A 5 -13.11 2.30 6.47
N CYS A 6 -11.98 1.76 6.01
CA CYS A 6 -10.99 1.13 6.89
C CYS A 6 -10.37 2.18 7.84
N PRO A 7 -10.52 2.04 9.18
CA PRO A 7 -10.02 3.02 10.14
C PRO A 7 -8.48 3.09 10.15
N PHE A 8 -7.82 1.99 9.81
CA PHE A 8 -6.36 1.87 9.79
C PHE A 8 -5.72 2.18 8.43
N LYS A 9 -6.49 2.66 7.44
CA LYS A 9 -5.98 2.90 6.07
C LYS A 9 -4.80 3.88 6.05
N PHE A 10 -4.84 4.93 6.88
CA PHE A 10 -3.78 5.93 6.94
C PHE A 10 -2.49 5.31 7.48
N THR A 11 -2.56 4.68 8.66
CA THR A 11 -1.43 4.02 9.30
C THR A 11 -0.83 2.95 8.40
N THR A 12 -1.66 2.09 7.80
CA THR A 12 -1.20 1.03 6.89
C THR A 12 -0.44 1.59 5.70
N ARG A 13 -0.99 2.61 5.04
CA ARG A 13 -0.35 3.26 3.89
C ARG A 13 0.94 3.96 4.29
N LYS A 14 0.95 4.64 5.43
CA LYS A 14 2.14 5.30 5.99
C LYS A 14 3.25 4.29 6.29
N GLU A 15 2.92 3.14 6.88
CA GLU A 15 3.88 2.08 7.19
C GLU A 15 4.48 1.42 5.94
N ALA A 16 3.66 1.15 4.92
CA ALA A 16 4.15 0.53 3.68
C ALA A 16 4.83 1.53 2.72
N TRP A 17 4.68 2.84 2.96
CA TRP A 17 5.19 3.90 2.10
C TRP A 17 6.69 3.80 1.78
N PRO A 18 7.60 3.58 2.76
CA PRO A 18 9.04 3.59 2.51
C PRO A 18 9.50 2.42 1.64
N ARG A 19 8.66 1.38 1.47
CA ARG A 19 8.95 0.28 0.56
C ARG A 19 8.70 0.69 -0.90
N ALA A 20 7.69 1.52 -1.15
CA ALA A 20 7.25 1.90 -2.49
C ALA A 20 7.95 3.16 -3.01
N PHE A 21 8.22 4.13 -2.14
CA PHE A 21 8.64 5.47 -2.53
C PHE A 21 9.92 5.90 -1.80
N SER A 22 10.75 6.68 -2.48
CA SER A 22 11.98 7.25 -1.91
C SER A 22 11.71 8.41 -0.95
N SER A 23 10.53 9.04 -1.05
CA SER A 23 10.14 10.16 -0.20
C SER A 23 9.56 9.67 1.13
N PRO A 24 9.69 10.45 2.22
CA PRO A 24 8.98 10.14 3.46
C PRO A 24 7.46 10.22 3.25
N PRO A 25 6.68 9.41 3.99
CA PRO A 25 5.22 9.51 3.94
C PRO A 25 4.75 10.87 4.45
N THR A 26 3.68 11.38 3.85
CA THR A 26 2.96 12.53 4.38
C THR A 26 2.47 12.25 5.81
N THR A 27 2.59 13.26 6.68
CA THR A 27 2.08 13.22 8.06
C THR A 27 0.59 13.55 8.13
N SER A 28 0.01 14.10 7.05
CA SER A 28 -1.37 14.54 6.95
C SER A 28 -2.26 13.47 6.29
N PRO A 29 -3.31 12.99 6.97
CA PRO A 29 -4.28 12.07 6.38
C PRO A 29 -5.02 12.64 5.16
N ALA A 30 -5.23 13.95 5.12
CA ALA A 30 -5.87 14.63 4.00
C ALA A 30 -4.97 14.59 2.77
N ASP A 31 -3.68 14.92 2.92
CA ASP A 31 -2.73 14.92 1.81
C ASP A 31 -2.51 13.52 1.27
N LEU A 32 -2.42 12.52 2.16
CA LEU A 32 -2.36 11.13 1.72
C LEU A 32 -3.63 10.73 0.97
N THR A 33 -4.81 11.15 1.43
CA THR A 33 -6.06 10.84 0.70
C THR A 33 -6.09 11.53 -0.66
N ASN A 34 -5.63 12.77 -0.75
CA ASN A 34 -5.55 13.52 -2.00
C ASN A 34 -4.56 12.90 -2.98
N CYS A 35 -3.37 12.53 -2.53
CA CYS A 35 -2.38 11.77 -3.31
C CYS A 35 -3.00 10.50 -3.93
N TRP A 36 -3.75 9.74 -3.12
CA TRP A 36 -4.44 8.53 -3.58
C TRP A 36 -5.59 8.81 -4.57
N ALA A 37 -6.29 9.93 -4.39
CA ALA A 37 -7.44 10.31 -5.22
C ALA A 37 -7.02 10.92 -6.56
N GLN A 38 -5.99 11.76 -6.55
CA GLN A 38 -5.45 12.45 -7.73
C GLN A 38 -4.43 11.61 -8.49
N GLN A 39 -4.00 10.48 -7.91
CA GLN A 39 -2.91 9.66 -8.42
C GLN A 39 -1.59 10.44 -8.57
N ASP A 40 -1.39 11.45 -7.72
CA ASP A 40 -0.18 12.27 -7.66
C ASP A 40 0.83 11.60 -6.72
N TRP A 41 1.54 10.61 -7.25
CA TRP A 41 2.45 9.78 -6.47
C TRP A 41 3.87 10.34 -6.48
N PRO A 42 4.61 10.21 -5.37
CA PRO A 42 6.04 10.47 -5.39
C PRO A 42 6.75 9.50 -6.32
N HIS A 43 8.00 9.84 -6.64
CA HIS A 43 8.85 8.95 -7.41
C HIS A 43 9.06 7.62 -6.66
N PRO A 44 8.89 6.46 -7.34
CA PRO A 44 9.17 5.17 -6.75
C PRO A 44 10.59 5.07 -6.18
N SER A 45 10.80 4.10 -5.29
CA SER A 45 12.14 3.70 -4.90
C SER A 45 12.94 3.19 -6.11
N SER A 46 14.26 3.37 -6.11
CA SER A 46 15.13 3.03 -7.27
C SER A 46 14.95 1.59 -7.75
N HIS A 47 14.82 0.65 -6.81
CA HIS A 47 14.60 -0.77 -7.12
C HIS A 47 13.20 -1.08 -7.70
N LEU A 48 12.31 -0.09 -7.80
CA LEU A 48 10.96 -0.18 -8.36
C LEU A 48 10.78 0.75 -9.57
N GLU A 49 11.85 1.34 -10.11
CA GLU A 49 11.77 2.29 -11.25
C GLU A 49 11.07 1.70 -12.48
N LEU A 50 11.21 0.38 -12.69
CA LEU A 50 10.57 -0.32 -13.80
C LEU A 50 9.13 -0.75 -13.50
N VAL A 51 8.70 -0.70 -12.23
CA VAL A 51 7.35 -1.12 -11.83
C VAL A 51 6.37 0.02 -12.15
N PRO A 52 5.34 -0.22 -12.99
CA PRO A 52 4.33 0.79 -13.28
C PRO A 52 3.67 1.33 -11.99
N PRO A 53 3.48 2.67 -11.87
CA PRO A 53 2.84 3.27 -10.70
C PRO A 53 1.45 2.69 -10.38
N SER A 54 0.69 2.26 -11.40
CA SER A 54 -0.61 1.61 -11.23
C SER A 54 -0.52 0.26 -10.50
N LEU A 55 0.59 -0.49 -10.66
CA LEU A 55 0.83 -1.75 -9.95
C LEU A 55 1.25 -1.49 -8.49
N LEU A 56 2.05 -0.46 -8.25
CA LEU A 56 2.36 -0.01 -6.90
C LEU A 56 1.08 0.38 -6.17
N PHE A 57 0.23 1.20 -6.78
CA PHE A 57 -1.10 1.55 -6.23
C PHE A 57 -1.96 0.31 -5.94
N SER A 58 -2.05 -0.59 -6.90
CA SER A 58 -2.80 -1.84 -6.77
C SER A 58 -2.31 -2.69 -5.59
N SER A 59 -1.01 -2.66 -5.29
CA SER A 59 -0.42 -3.42 -4.19
C SER A 59 -0.97 -3.00 -2.83
N PHE A 60 -1.14 -1.70 -2.58
CA PHE A 60 -1.74 -1.22 -1.35
C PHE A 60 -3.21 -1.60 -1.23
N ILE A 61 -3.97 -1.48 -2.33
CA ILE A 61 -5.38 -1.87 -2.37
C ILE A 61 -5.51 -3.36 -2.04
N LEU A 62 -4.74 -4.20 -2.73
CA LEU A 62 -4.77 -5.65 -2.57
C LEU A 62 -4.31 -6.07 -1.18
N GLY A 63 -3.29 -5.43 -0.61
CA GLY A 63 -2.82 -5.72 0.75
C GLY A 63 -3.87 -5.41 1.82
N ILE A 64 -4.51 -4.23 1.74
CA ILE A 64 -5.61 -3.84 2.64
C ILE A 64 -6.82 -4.77 2.44
N TRP A 65 -7.15 -5.09 1.19
CA TRP A 65 -8.27 -5.97 0.86
C TRP A 65 -8.07 -7.39 1.37
N ARG A 66 -6.85 -7.93 1.26
CA ARG A 66 -6.50 -9.23 1.85
C ARG A 66 -6.60 -9.23 3.36
N ALA A 67 -6.08 -8.20 4.02
CA ALA A 67 -6.20 -8.06 5.47
C ALA A 67 -7.67 -7.95 5.92
N HIS A 68 -8.52 -7.29 5.14
CA HIS A 68 -9.97 -7.27 5.39
C HIS A 68 -10.60 -8.67 5.33
N TRP A 69 -10.31 -9.44 4.29
CA TRP A 69 -10.87 -10.79 4.15
C TRP A 69 -10.37 -11.77 5.21
N ASP A 70 -9.17 -11.59 5.76
CA ASP A 70 -8.73 -12.40 6.89
C ASP A 70 -9.58 -12.17 8.15
N ILE A 71 -10.11 -10.96 8.36
CA ILE A 71 -11.08 -10.70 9.45
C ILE A 71 -12.34 -11.52 9.20
N VAL A 72 -12.89 -11.41 7.98
CA VAL A 72 -14.20 -11.98 7.62
C VAL A 72 -14.16 -13.50 7.66
N TYR A 73 -13.12 -14.12 7.08
CA TYR A 73 -13.08 -15.56 6.88
C TYR A 73 -12.20 -16.30 7.90
N ARG A 74 -11.24 -15.63 8.52
CA ARG A 74 -10.27 -16.27 9.42
C ARG A 74 -10.29 -15.69 10.83
N GLN A 75 -11.16 -14.72 11.10
CA GLN A 75 -11.25 -14.02 12.39
C GLN A 75 -9.93 -13.41 12.85
N VAL A 76 -9.01 -13.13 11.91
CA VAL A 76 -7.73 -12.48 12.23
C VAL A 76 -7.98 -10.98 12.37
N PRO A 77 -7.61 -10.35 13.49
CA PRO A 77 -7.80 -8.92 13.66
C PRO A 77 -7.06 -8.11 12.59
N PHE A 78 -7.67 -7.03 12.11
CA PHE A 78 -6.96 -6.10 11.26
C PHE A 78 -5.91 -5.35 12.07
N THR A 79 -4.64 -5.43 11.66
CA THR A 79 -3.59 -4.56 12.15
C THR A 79 -2.91 -3.86 10.98
N ALA A 80 -2.46 -2.62 11.21
CA ALA A 80 -1.69 -1.88 10.21
C ALA A 80 -0.43 -2.65 9.79
N SER A 81 0.26 -3.27 10.77
CA SER A 81 1.46 -4.07 10.56
C SER A 81 1.24 -5.30 9.66
N LEU A 82 0.12 -6.02 9.84
CA LEU A 82 -0.20 -7.17 9.00
C LEU A 82 -0.50 -6.71 7.57
N ALA A 83 -1.30 -5.66 7.43
CA ALA A 83 -1.65 -5.13 6.13
C ALA A 83 -0.41 -4.57 5.41
N SER A 84 0.45 -3.81 6.09
CA SER A 84 1.69 -3.26 5.53
C SER A 84 2.65 -4.37 5.11
N ALA A 85 2.83 -5.42 5.93
CA ALA A 85 3.63 -6.59 5.56
C ALA A 85 3.11 -7.31 4.30
N ARG A 86 1.78 -7.37 4.12
CA ARG A 86 1.17 -7.93 2.89
C ARG A 86 1.43 -7.04 1.69
N ILE A 87 1.33 -5.73 1.83
CA ILE A 87 1.64 -4.76 0.77
C ILE A 87 3.10 -4.92 0.34
N THR A 88 4.03 -4.96 1.29
CA THR A 88 5.46 -5.19 1.03
C THR A 88 5.68 -6.47 0.24
N LYS A 89 5.08 -7.60 0.65
CA LYS A 89 5.21 -8.87 -0.09
C LYS A 89 4.71 -8.79 -1.54
N ILE A 90 3.65 -8.02 -1.79
CA ILE A 90 3.13 -7.83 -3.15
C ILE A 90 4.09 -6.98 -3.98
N ILE A 91 4.60 -5.88 -3.41
CA ILE A 91 5.60 -5.03 -4.07
C ILE A 91 6.86 -5.83 -4.41
N ASP A 92 7.34 -6.68 -3.49
CA ASP A 92 8.51 -7.53 -3.70
C ASP A 92 8.29 -8.52 -4.84
N ALA A 93 7.09 -9.10 -4.95
CA ALA A 93 6.73 -9.99 -6.04
C ALA A 93 6.69 -9.26 -7.39
N LEU A 94 6.09 -8.07 -7.44
CA LEU A 94 6.07 -7.24 -8.65
C LEU A 94 7.47 -6.85 -9.12
N GLN A 95 8.35 -6.50 -8.18
CA GLN A 95 9.75 -6.21 -8.48
C GLN A 95 10.41 -7.42 -9.13
N ALA A 96 10.23 -8.61 -8.57
CA ALA A 96 10.82 -9.84 -9.09
C ALA A 96 10.29 -10.19 -10.49
N GLU A 97 9.01 -9.98 -10.76
CA GLU A 97 8.40 -10.21 -12.07
C GLU A 97 8.89 -9.22 -13.14
N THR A 98 9.19 -7.97 -12.74
CA THR A 98 9.59 -6.90 -13.67
C THR A 98 11.10 -6.90 -13.94
N ALA A 99 11.89 -7.56 -13.10
CA ALA A 99 13.34 -7.68 -13.24
C ALA A 99 13.79 -8.82 -14.18
N LEU A 100 12.83 -9.57 -14.75
CA LEU A 100 13.03 -10.63 -15.75
C LEU A 100 12.97 -10.07 -17.18
#